data_AF-A0A532EI58-F1
#
_entry.id   AF-A0A532EI58-F1
#
_cell.length_a   1.000
_cell.length_b   1.000
_cell.length_c   1.000
_cell.angle_alpha   90.00
_cell.angle_beta   90.00
_cell.angle_gamma   90.00
#
_symmetry.space_group_name_H-M   'P 1'
#
loop_
_entity.id
_entity.type
_entity.pdbx_description
1 polymer ?
#
loop_
_entity_poly.entity_id
_entity_poly.type
_entity_poly.pdbx_seq_one_letter_code
_entity_poly.pdbx_strand_id
1 'polypeptide(L)'
;MGPTKAIVKEHALYEAVSGKSIKDGFANRADIEDYVNHHYLVLPVLDNAGQPWLLDGKPVYCLHGSQYETLGDQKVQLARCPDCGGMGIRADEFTVESDCIRCTACGHEFDARLEMMET
;
A
#
# COMPACT_ATOMS: atom_id res chain seq x y z
N MET A 1 -18.77 0.72 5.13
CA MET A 1 -18.05 -0.47 4.64
C MET A 1 -17.17 0.00 3.49
N GLY A 2 -15.85 -0.17 3.61
CA GLY A 2 -14.91 0.13 2.53
C GLY A 2 -14.86 -1.00 1.49
N PRO A 3 -14.08 -0.86 0.42
CA PRO A 3 -13.89 -1.90 -0.59
C PRO A 3 -13.24 -3.14 0.01
N THR A 4 -13.51 -4.29 -0.61
CA THR A 4 -12.94 -5.56 -0.15
C THR A 4 -11.44 -5.58 -0.44
N LYS A 5 -10.64 -5.73 0.62
CA LYS A 5 -9.19 -5.91 0.52
C LYS A 5 -8.89 -7.25 -0.11
N ALA A 6 -8.21 -7.23 -1.25
CA ALA A 6 -7.81 -8.41 -1.98
C ALA A 6 -6.29 -8.60 -1.94
N ILE A 7 -5.85 -9.81 -2.25
CA ILE A 7 -4.45 -10.14 -2.52
C ILE A 7 -4.38 -10.94 -3.82
N VAL A 8 -3.31 -10.71 -4.57
CA VAL A 8 -3.01 -11.48 -5.78
C VAL A 8 -2.11 -12.64 -5.40
N LYS A 9 -2.48 -13.84 -5.83
CA LYS A 9 -1.60 -15.01 -5.81
C LYS A 9 -1.62 -15.60 -7.21
N GLU A 10 -0.44 -15.64 -7.83
CA GLU A 10 -0.28 -16.11 -9.21
C GLU A 10 -1.21 -15.34 -10.17
N HIS A 11 -2.18 -16.05 -10.74
CA HIS A 11 -3.16 -15.52 -11.69
C HIS A 11 -4.58 -15.44 -11.09
N ALA A 12 -4.67 -15.27 -9.78
CA ALA A 12 -5.94 -15.26 -9.05
C ALA A 12 -6.00 -14.20 -7.95
N LEU A 13 -7.21 -13.75 -7.68
CA LEU A 13 -7.60 -12.82 -6.63
C LEU A 13 -8.26 -13.56 -5.47
N TYR A 14 -7.82 -13.23 -4.27
CA TYR A 14 -8.36 -13.75 -3.03
C TYR A 14 -8.72 -12.60 -2.10
N GLU A 15 -9.77 -12.78 -1.30
CA GLU A 15 -10.07 -11.89 -0.19
C GLU A 15 -8.96 -11.99 0.85
N ALA A 16 -8.42 -10.86 1.27
CA ALA A 16 -7.22 -10.82 2.08
C ALA A 16 -7.45 -11.22 3.54
N VAL A 17 -8.69 -11.08 4.05
CA VAL A 17 -9.06 -11.47 5.42
C VAL A 17 -9.34 -12.97 5.50
N SER A 18 -10.29 -13.47 4.70
CA SER A 18 -10.71 -14.87 4.79
C SER A 18 -9.91 -15.83 3.90
N GLY A 19 -9.12 -15.32 2.96
CA GLY A 19 -8.44 -16.13 1.95
C GLY A 19 -9.39 -16.75 0.91
N LYS A 20 -10.66 -16.32 0.88
CA LYS A 20 -11.66 -16.83 -0.06
C LYS A 20 -11.31 -16.42 -1.49
N SER A 21 -11.37 -17.35 -2.44
CA SER A 21 -11.19 -17.02 -3.86
C SER A 21 -12.28 -16.05 -4.32
N ILE A 22 -11.86 -14.93 -4.89
CA ILE A 22 -12.76 -13.96 -5.53
C ILE A 22 -12.92 -14.33 -6.99
N LYS A 23 -11.79 -14.47 -7.70
CA LYS A 23 -11.74 -14.85 -9.11
C LYS A 23 -10.36 -15.38 -9.47
N ASP A 24 -10.30 -16.35 -10.35
CA ASP A 24 -9.08 -16.93 -10.89
C ASP A 24 -9.06 -16.85 -12.43
N GLY A 25 -7.94 -17.28 -13.02
CA GLY A 25 -7.79 -17.39 -14.46
C GLY A 25 -7.45 -16.08 -15.17
N PHE A 26 -6.86 -15.10 -14.47
CA PHE A 26 -6.40 -13.88 -15.09
C PHE A 26 -5.20 -14.14 -16.00
N ALA A 27 -5.16 -13.55 -17.19
CA ALA A 27 -4.06 -13.79 -18.13
C ALA A 27 -2.77 -13.06 -17.71
N ASN A 28 -2.91 -11.88 -17.09
CA ASN A 28 -1.80 -11.07 -16.64
C ASN A 28 -2.24 -10.10 -15.52
N ARG A 29 -1.30 -9.29 -15.03
CA ARG A 29 -1.54 -8.30 -13.97
C ARG A 29 -2.49 -7.18 -14.40
N ALA A 30 -2.45 -6.74 -15.65
CA ALA A 30 -3.32 -5.67 -16.14
C ALA A 30 -4.80 -6.11 -16.12
N ASP A 31 -5.11 -7.37 -16.45
CA ASP A 31 -6.47 -7.90 -16.32
C ASP A 31 -6.95 -7.92 -14.85
N ILE A 32 -6.05 -8.15 -13.91
CA ILE A 32 -6.36 -8.09 -12.47
C ILE A 32 -6.67 -6.64 -12.06
N GLU A 33 -5.85 -5.69 -12.50
CA GLU A 33 -6.03 -4.27 -12.19
C GLU A 33 -7.31 -3.72 -12.82
N ASP A 34 -7.61 -4.07 -14.07
CA ASP A 34 -8.87 -3.75 -14.73
C ASP A 34 -10.07 -4.30 -13.95
N TYR A 35 -10.01 -5.58 -13.57
CA TYR A 35 -11.07 -6.20 -12.79
C TYR A 35 -11.28 -5.49 -11.45
N VAL A 36 -10.20 -5.18 -10.74
CA VAL A 36 -10.27 -4.44 -9.47
C VAL A 36 -10.84 -3.05 -9.65
N ASN A 37 -10.47 -2.30 -10.69
CA ASN A 37 -11.00 -0.96 -10.95
C ASN A 37 -12.51 -0.95 -11.25
N HIS A 38 -13.03 -2.04 -11.82
CA HIS A 38 -14.45 -2.20 -12.13
C HIS A 38 -15.27 -2.86 -11.01
N HIS A 39 -14.63 -3.31 -9.93
CA HIS A 39 -15.28 -3.94 -8.79
C HIS A 39 -14.96 -3.18 -7.50
N TYR A 40 -15.75 -3.36 -6.44
CA TYR A 40 -15.50 -2.67 -5.17
C TYR A 40 -14.39 -3.39 -4.36
N LEU A 41 -13.19 -3.47 -4.97
CA LEU A 41 -12.01 -4.17 -4.47
C LEU A 41 -10.82 -3.20 -4.34
N VAL A 42 -9.84 -3.55 -3.52
CA VAL A 42 -8.56 -2.84 -3.45
C VAL A 42 -7.38 -3.80 -3.36
N LEU A 43 -6.27 -3.46 -4.02
CA LEU A 43 -5.01 -4.22 -3.99
C LEU A 43 -4.01 -3.61 -3.00
N PRO A 44 -3.04 -4.40 -2.52
CA PRO A 44 -1.95 -3.88 -1.73
C PRO A 44 -1.15 -2.83 -2.50
N VAL A 45 -0.65 -1.82 -1.79
CA VAL A 45 0.26 -0.82 -2.34
C VAL A 45 1.56 -1.53 -2.76
N LEU A 46 2.05 -1.21 -3.95
CA LEU A 46 3.32 -1.72 -4.46
C LEU A 46 4.39 -0.63 -4.46
N ASP A 47 5.64 -1.03 -4.27
CA ASP A 47 6.81 -0.21 -4.57
C ASP A 47 7.10 -0.14 -6.08
N ASN A 48 8.16 0.59 -6.46
CA ASN A 48 8.51 0.74 -7.88
C ASN A 48 9.06 -0.56 -8.50
N ALA A 49 9.47 -1.53 -7.68
CA ALA A 49 9.87 -2.87 -8.12
C ALA A 49 8.66 -3.83 -8.24
N GLY A 50 7.44 -3.37 -7.94
CA GLY A 50 6.23 -4.18 -7.98
C GLY A 50 6.04 -5.07 -6.74
N GLN A 51 6.84 -4.88 -5.69
CA GLN A 51 6.73 -5.64 -4.45
C GLN A 51 5.68 -5.00 -3.52
N PRO A 52 4.82 -5.80 -2.87
CA PRO A 52 3.82 -5.27 -1.97
C PRO A 52 4.47 -4.70 -0.71
N TRP A 53 3.92 -3.60 -0.22
CA TRP A 53 4.27 -3.07 1.09
C TRP A 53 3.80 -4.02 2.19
N LEU A 54 4.72 -4.39 3.08
CA LEU A 54 4.47 -5.30 4.18
C LEU A 54 4.79 -4.63 5.52
N LEU A 55 3.77 -4.29 6.29
CA LEU A 55 3.91 -3.83 7.67
C LEU A 55 3.66 -5.01 8.62
N ASP A 56 4.64 -5.34 9.45
CA ASP A 56 4.61 -6.55 10.31
C ASP A 56 4.28 -7.83 9.53
N GLY A 57 4.78 -7.93 8.29
CA GLY A 57 4.53 -9.05 7.38
C GLY A 57 3.13 -9.08 6.75
N LYS A 58 2.30 -8.05 6.97
CA LYS A 58 0.95 -7.95 6.43
C LYS A 58 0.85 -6.86 5.36
N PRO A 59 0.04 -7.06 4.30
CA PRO A 59 -0.11 -6.08 3.23
C PRO A 59 -0.76 -4.78 3.71
N VAL A 60 -0.29 -3.67 3.13
CA VAL A 60 -0.83 -2.32 3.33
C VAL A 60 -1.67 -1.91 2.12
N TYR A 61 -2.77 -1.21 2.37
CA TYR A 61 -3.72 -0.72 1.36
C TYR A 61 -3.82 0.80 1.40
N CYS A 62 -4.21 1.44 0.30
CA CYS A 62 -4.51 2.86 0.23
C CYS A 62 -5.94 3.05 -0.30
N LEU A 63 -6.86 3.48 0.56
CA LEU A 63 -8.27 3.68 0.18
C LEU A 63 -8.60 5.12 -0.22
N HIS A 64 -7.84 6.09 0.30
CA HIS A 64 -8.18 7.51 0.20
C HIS A 64 -7.00 8.37 -0.29
N GLY A 65 -6.30 7.91 -1.33
CA GLY A 65 -5.21 8.63 -2.02
C GLY A 65 -3.91 8.75 -1.20
N SER A 66 -4.01 9.19 0.05
CA SER A 66 -2.88 9.46 0.95
C SER A 66 -3.01 8.76 2.30
N GLN A 67 -4.12 8.05 2.54
CA GLN A 67 -4.35 7.33 3.80
C GLN A 67 -4.12 5.85 3.60
N TYR A 68 -3.07 5.36 4.25
CA TYR A 68 -2.72 3.95 4.29
C TYR A 68 -3.38 3.25 5.47
N GLU A 69 -3.72 1.98 5.26
CA GLU A 69 -4.37 1.16 6.27
C GLU A 69 -3.97 -0.32 6.19
N THR A 70 -4.07 -1.01 7.31
CA THR A 70 -3.85 -2.46 7.41
C THR A 70 -5.10 -3.24 7.01
N LEU A 71 -4.98 -4.56 6.93
CA LEU A 71 -6.12 -5.48 6.74
C LEU A 71 -7.27 -5.26 7.71
N GLY A 72 -6.99 -4.84 8.96
CA GLY A 72 -8.01 -4.59 9.98
C GLY A 72 -8.56 -3.18 10.01
N ASP A 73 -8.42 -2.42 8.90
CA ASP A 73 -8.90 -1.03 8.75
C ASP A 73 -8.23 -0.06 9.74
N GLN A 74 -7.06 -0.44 10.29
CA GLN A 74 -6.28 0.44 11.14
C GLN A 74 -5.47 1.38 10.26
N LYS A 75 -5.68 2.68 10.45
CA LYS A 75 -4.91 3.73 9.78
C LYS A 75 -3.47 3.68 10.26
N VAL A 76 -2.53 3.72 9.32
CA VAL A 76 -1.10 3.69 9.61
C VAL A 76 -0.42 4.92 9.02
N GLN A 77 0.48 5.51 9.79
CA GLN A 77 1.26 6.67 9.37
C GLN A 77 2.48 6.20 8.58
N LEU A 78 2.25 5.94 7.29
CA LEU A 78 3.28 5.56 6.34
C LEU A 78 3.45 6.67 5.30
N ALA A 79 4.65 6.79 4.75
CA ALA A 79 4.93 7.66 3.63
C ALA A 79 5.59 6.87 2.48
N ARG A 80 5.29 7.26 1.24
CA ARG A 80 5.92 6.66 0.05
C ARG A 80 7.30 7.27 -0.13
N CYS A 81 8.31 6.42 -0.21
CA CYS A 81 9.66 6.86 -0.51
C CYS A 81 9.73 7.40 -1.94
N PRO A 82 10.25 8.62 -2.15
CA PRO A 82 10.35 9.21 -3.49
C PRO A 82 11.34 8.48 -4.40
N ASP A 83 12.33 7.80 -3.82
CA ASP A 83 13.42 7.16 -4.57
C ASP A 83 13.03 5.75 -5.08
N CYS A 84 12.54 4.88 -4.19
CA CYS A 84 12.23 3.49 -4.53
C CYS A 84 10.72 3.16 -4.54
N GLY A 85 9.85 4.09 -4.11
CA GLY A 85 8.42 3.83 -3.95
C GLY A 85 8.07 2.88 -2.78
N GLY A 86 9.06 2.45 -1.99
CA GLY A 86 8.87 1.66 -0.78
C GLY A 86 8.25 2.48 0.36
N MET A 87 7.97 1.82 1.48
CA MET A 87 7.39 2.51 2.64
C MET A 87 8.45 3.08 3.57
N GLY A 88 8.16 4.24 4.14
CA GLY A 88 8.79 4.76 5.34
C GLY A 88 7.79 4.77 6.48
N ILE A 89 8.22 4.34 7.67
CA ILE A 89 7.36 4.28 8.87
C ILE A 89 7.65 5.53 9.70
N ARG A 90 6.61 6.32 10.04
CA ARG A 90 6.75 7.39 11.03
C ARG A 90 6.86 6.76 12.42
N ALA A 91 8.06 6.79 12.97
CA ALA A 91 8.28 6.53 14.38
C ALA A 91 8.06 7.84 15.13
N ASP A 92 6.97 7.90 15.88
CA ASP A 92 6.63 8.91 16.89
C ASP A 92 5.65 10.02 16.51
N GLU A 93 4.70 10.20 17.42
CA GLU A 93 3.68 11.24 17.47
C GLU A 93 4.32 12.49 18.12
N PHE A 94 4.36 13.61 17.40
CA PHE A 94 4.50 14.97 17.97
C PHE A 94 5.88 15.50 18.45
N THR A 95 7.02 15.16 17.83
CA THR A 95 8.25 16.00 18.00
C THR A 95 8.56 16.83 16.76
N VAL A 96 8.32 18.13 16.88
CA VAL A 96 8.22 19.14 15.80
C VAL A 96 9.56 19.52 15.14
N GLU A 97 10.65 18.80 15.40
CA GLU A 97 12.00 19.32 15.09
C GLU A 97 12.84 18.51 14.10
N SER A 98 12.44 17.31 13.67
CA SER A 98 13.02 16.61 12.48
C SER A 98 12.22 15.36 12.12
N ASP A 99 11.22 15.47 11.24
CA ASP A 99 10.40 14.33 10.77
C ASP A 99 11.05 13.65 9.53
N CYS A 100 12.36 13.39 9.61
CA CYS A 100 13.05 12.60 8.58
C CYS A 100 12.59 11.15 8.69
N ILE A 101 11.77 10.71 7.75
CA ILE A 101 11.33 9.33 7.66
C ILE A 101 12.39 8.53 6.91
N ARG A 102 12.76 7.38 7.47
CA ARG A 102 13.65 6.43 6.79
C ARG A 102 12.86 5.35 6.08
N CYS A 103 13.12 5.15 4.79
CA CYS A 103 12.54 4.06 4.02
C CYS A 103 13.04 2.71 4.55
N THR A 104 12.13 1.76 4.76
CA THR A 104 12.49 0.40 5.22
C THR A 104 13.11 -0.46 4.12
N ALA A 105 12.98 -0.05 2.85
CA ALA A 105 13.50 -0.79 1.71
C ALA A 105 14.91 -0.33 1.29
N CYS A 106 15.09 0.97 0.99
CA CYS A 106 16.38 1.50 0.52
C CYS A 106 17.17 2.26 1.61
N GLY A 107 16.58 2.53 2.77
CA GLY A 107 17.22 3.29 3.84
C GLY A 107 17.34 4.79 3.59
N HIS A 108 16.79 5.32 2.48
CA HIS A 108 16.75 6.75 2.18
C HIS A 108 15.93 7.51 3.22
N GLU A 109 16.47 8.63 3.68
CA GLU A 109 15.82 9.53 4.63
C GLU A 109 15.20 10.70 3.87
N PHE A 110 13.90 10.92 4.07
CA PHE A 110 13.14 11.95 3.37
C PHE A 110 12.13 12.63 4.31
N ASP A 111 11.88 13.91 4.06
CA ASP A 111 10.88 14.67 4.80
C ASP A 111 9.50 14.46 4.16
N ALA A 112 8.56 13.93 4.94
CA ALA A 112 7.23 13.61 4.43
C ALA A 112 6.25 14.79 4.44
N ARG A 113 6.75 16.04 4.57
CA ARG A 113 5.98 17.27 4.32
C ARG A 113 6.13 17.74 2.86
N LEU A 114 7.07 17.16 2.09
CA LEU A 114 7.40 17.61 0.74
C LEU A 114 6.43 17.18 -0.37
N GLU A 115 5.29 16.55 -0.05
CA GLU A 115 4.21 16.30 -1.02
C GLU A 115 3.22 17.49 -1.17
N MET A 116 3.68 18.72 -0.88
CA MET A 116 2.94 19.97 -1.13
C MET A 116 3.70 20.90 -2.10
N MET A 117 4.06 20.42 -3.28
CA MET A 117 4.31 21.29 -4.42
C MET A 117 3.65 20.68 -5.66
N GLU A 118 2.44 21.16 -5.89
CA GLU A 118 1.66 20.99 -7.12
C GLU A 118 2.53 21.39 -8.33
N THR A 119 2.48 20.61 -9.41
CA THR A 119 2.87 21.06 -10.76
C THR A 119 1.69 20.81 -11.69
#